data_AF-A0A6L7KLL5-F1
#
_entry.id   AF-A0A6L7KLL5-F1
#
_cell.length_a   1.000
_cell.length_b   1.000
_cell.length_c   1.000
_cell.angle_alpha   90.00
_cell.angle_beta   90.00
_cell.angle_gamma   90.00
#
_symmetry.space_group_name_H-M   'P 1'
#
loop_
_entity.id
_entity.type
_entity.pdbx_description
1 polymer ?
#
loop_
_entity_poly.entity_id
_entity_poly.type
_entity_poly.pdbx_seq_one_letter_code
_entity_poly.pdbx_strand_id
1 'polypeptide(L)'
;YKAGRSDAYAAWGPSIAVLLANQFEDADAHVILSDKLSAEPIAAAMRQGDEDWVDIVNWMLAALIKAEELGVTSANVEEMTANPPNPTVARLLGVDAGMGERLGLRDTWAREMIAEMGNFAEIYDRNLGEGSPYKLARGLNNLWSNGGVLYTPILD
;
A
#
# COMPACT_ATOMS: atom_id res chain seq x y z
N TYR A 1 -28.02 -14.05 1.58
CA TYR A 1 -27.54 -13.90 0.19
C TYR A 1 -27.19 -15.22 -0.50
N LYS A 2 -26.04 -15.87 -0.24
CA LYS A 2 -25.61 -17.10 -0.97
C LYS A 2 -26.66 -18.22 -1.07
N ALA A 3 -27.40 -18.49 0.01
CA ALA A 3 -28.48 -19.50 0.02
C ALA A 3 -29.85 -18.95 -0.43
N GLY A 4 -29.92 -17.78 -1.06
CA GLY A 4 -31.15 -17.11 -1.48
C GLY A 4 -32.00 -16.52 -0.35
N ARG A 5 -31.59 -16.63 0.93
CA ARG A 5 -32.38 -16.17 2.10
C ARG A 5 -32.32 -14.66 2.38
N SER A 6 -31.56 -13.90 1.58
CA SER A 6 -31.43 -12.44 1.72
C SER A 6 -31.04 -11.87 0.38
N ASP A 7 -31.52 -10.68 0.04
CA ASP A 7 -31.30 -10.07 -1.28
C ASP A 7 -29.92 -9.43 -1.45
N ALA A 8 -29.28 -9.05 -0.35
CA ALA A 8 -27.96 -8.42 -0.34
C ALA A 8 -27.08 -8.91 0.82
N TYR A 9 -25.78 -8.63 0.73
CA TYR A 9 -24.79 -8.85 1.78
C TYR A 9 -23.90 -7.61 1.88
N ALA A 10 -23.71 -7.12 3.11
CA ALA A 10 -22.85 -5.97 3.39
C ALA A 10 -21.72 -6.40 4.33
N ALA A 11 -20.49 -6.06 3.96
CA ALA A 11 -19.28 -6.33 4.73
C ALA A 11 -18.15 -5.41 4.24
N TRP A 12 -16.98 -5.55 4.85
CA TRP A 12 -15.75 -4.87 4.42
C TRP A 12 -15.39 -5.25 2.97
N GLY A 13 -14.93 -4.26 2.19
CA GLY A 13 -14.71 -4.39 0.74
C GLY A 13 -13.86 -5.61 0.33
N PRO A 14 -12.64 -5.77 0.87
CA PRO A 14 -11.83 -6.96 0.63
C PRO A 14 -12.51 -8.27 1.04
N SER A 15 -13.27 -8.31 2.13
CA SER A 15 -14.03 -9.52 2.50
C SER A 15 -15.11 -9.86 1.46
N ILE A 16 -15.76 -8.85 0.86
CA ILE A 16 -16.69 -9.05 -0.24
C ILE A 16 -15.94 -9.57 -1.48
N ALA A 17 -14.79 -8.99 -1.82
CA ALA A 17 -13.98 -9.44 -2.96
C ALA A 17 -13.51 -10.89 -2.80
N VAL A 18 -13.03 -11.26 -1.60
CA VAL A 18 -12.64 -12.64 -1.25
C VAL A 18 -13.83 -13.59 -1.34
N LEU A 19 -15.00 -13.17 -0.85
CA LEU A 19 -16.23 -13.94 -0.93
C LEU A 19 -16.61 -14.22 -2.40
N LEU A 20 -16.60 -13.19 -3.25
CA LEU A 20 -16.90 -13.34 -4.68
C LEU A 20 -15.93 -14.28 -5.39
N ALA A 21 -14.63 -14.11 -5.15
CA ALA A 21 -13.60 -14.91 -5.83
C ALA A 21 -13.59 -16.40 -5.42
N ASN A 22 -14.06 -16.75 -4.21
CA ASN A 22 -13.87 -18.10 -3.66
C ASN A 22 -15.15 -18.86 -3.32
N GLN A 23 -16.29 -18.17 -3.19
CA GLN A 23 -17.50 -18.76 -2.62
C GLN A 23 -18.67 -18.82 -3.60
N PHE A 24 -18.51 -18.34 -4.83
CA PHE A 24 -19.51 -18.38 -5.89
C PHE A 24 -18.93 -19.00 -7.16
N GLU A 25 -19.71 -19.84 -7.84
CA GLU A 25 -19.30 -20.48 -9.10
C GLU A 25 -19.29 -19.47 -10.26
N ASP A 26 -20.23 -18.53 -10.25
CA ASP A 26 -20.35 -17.45 -11.23
C ASP A 26 -20.22 -16.10 -10.51
N ALA A 27 -18.98 -15.62 -10.39
CA ALA A 27 -18.69 -14.33 -9.75
C ALA A 27 -19.30 -13.15 -10.54
N ASP A 28 -19.46 -13.28 -11.86
CA ASP A 28 -19.96 -12.22 -12.74
C ASP A 28 -21.48 -11.98 -12.56
N ALA A 29 -22.20 -12.96 -11.99
CA ALA A 29 -23.59 -12.79 -11.58
C ALA A 29 -23.77 -11.86 -10.36
N HIS A 30 -22.68 -11.40 -9.74
CA HIS A 30 -22.70 -10.58 -8.54
C HIS A 30 -22.07 -9.21 -8.79
N VAL A 31 -22.66 -8.16 -8.21
CA VAL A 31 -22.16 -6.78 -8.33
C VAL A 31 -21.86 -6.23 -6.95
N ILE A 32 -20.65 -5.67 -6.79
CA ILE A 32 -20.31 -4.82 -5.64
C ILE A 32 -20.83 -3.42 -5.91
N LEU A 33 -21.77 -2.95 -5.09
CA LEU A 33 -22.29 -1.58 -5.18
C LEU A 33 -21.21 -0.55 -4.80
N SER A 34 -21.27 0.63 -5.41
CA SER A 34 -20.32 1.71 -5.16
C SER A 34 -20.54 2.39 -3.81
N ASP A 35 -21.76 2.31 -3.27
CA ASP A 35 -22.16 2.87 -1.97
C ASP A 35 -21.26 2.41 -0.82
N LYS A 36 -20.89 3.36 0.04
CA LYS A 36 -20.13 3.12 1.26
C LYS A 36 -21.02 3.40 2.46
N LEU A 37 -21.25 2.39 3.28
CA LEU A 37 -22.10 2.47 4.47
C LEU A 37 -21.34 2.99 5.71
N SER A 38 -20.02 2.81 5.73
CA SER A 38 -19.13 3.17 6.83
C SER A 38 -17.77 3.62 6.29
N ALA A 39 -17.05 4.40 7.12
CA ALA A 39 -15.63 4.68 6.91
C ALA A 39 -14.80 3.65 7.70
N GLU A 40 -14.01 2.85 7.00
CA GLU A 40 -13.21 1.76 7.59
C GLU A 40 -11.72 1.88 7.19
N PRO A 41 -11.01 2.91 7.69
CA PRO A 41 -9.57 3.05 7.42
C PRO A 41 -8.80 1.96 8.18
N ILE A 42 -8.11 1.10 7.44
CA ILE A 42 -7.23 0.09 8.03
C ILE A 42 -5.88 0.73 8.31
N ALA A 43 -5.46 0.66 9.56
CA ALA A 43 -4.16 1.16 10.02
C ALA A 43 -3.40 0.06 10.73
N ALA A 44 -2.06 0.16 10.73
CA ALA A 44 -1.25 -0.60 11.67
C ALA A 44 -1.64 -0.18 13.09
N ALA A 45 -1.83 -1.14 13.99
CA ALA A 45 -2.08 -0.87 15.41
C ALA A 45 -0.81 -1.19 16.21
N MET A 46 -0.36 -0.22 17.00
CA MET A 46 0.87 -0.31 17.79
C MET A 46 0.54 -0.07 19.27
N ARG A 47 1.41 -0.56 20.15
CA ARG A 47 1.31 -0.28 21.59
C ARG A 47 1.69 1.19 21.84
N GLN A 48 1.02 1.82 22.80
CA GLN A 48 1.43 3.15 23.29
C GLN A 48 2.72 3.05 24.11
N GLY A 49 3.52 4.13 24.10
CA GLY A 49 4.76 4.25 24.88
C GLY A 49 5.98 3.56 24.25
N ASP A 50 5.94 3.32 22.94
CA ASP A 50 7.05 2.83 22.14
C ASP A 50 7.16 3.72 20.88
N GLU A 51 7.63 4.96 21.07
CA GLU A 51 7.68 5.96 20.00
C GLU A 51 8.59 5.53 18.85
N ASP A 52 9.75 4.92 19.15
CA ASP A 52 10.70 4.45 18.15
C ASP A 52 10.05 3.42 17.21
N TRP A 53 9.28 2.47 17.76
CA TRP A 53 8.58 1.48 16.93
C TRP A 53 7.46 2.11 16.08
N VAL A 54 6.73 3.08 16.65
CA VAL A 54 5.70 3.81 15.92
C VAL A 54 6.30 4.58 14.75
N ASP A 55 7.45 5.23 14.95
CA ASP A 55 8.16 5.96 13.90
C ASP A 55 8.62 5.01 12.78
N ILE A 56 9.21 3.86 13.13
CA ILE A 56 9.61 2.84 12.14
C ILE A 56 8.42 2.43 11.27
N VAL A 57 7.28 2.06 11.88
CA VAL A 57 6.11 1.58 11.14
C VAL A 57 5.50 2.67 10.25
N ASN A 58 5.39 3.90 10.76
CA ASN A 58 4.87 5.02 10.00
C ASN A 58 5.76 5.36 8.81
N TRP A 59 7.08 5.41 9.00
CA TRP A 59 8.03 5.69 7.93
C TRP A 59 8.13 4.55 6.92
N MET A 60 8.01 3.29 7.34
CA MET A 60 7.89 2.17 6.40
C MET A 60 6.72 2.35 5.44
N LEU A 61 5.53 2.63 5.96
CA LEU A 61 4.36 2.85 5.10
C LEU A 61 4.54 4.09 4.20
N ALA A 62 5.08 5.18 4.75
CA ALA A 62 5.36 6.38 3.98
C ALA A 62 6.37 6.13 2.84
N ALA A 63 7.44 5.38 3.09
CA ALA A 63 8.44 5.06 2.07
C ALA A 63 7.86 4.22 0.93
N LEU A 64 7.00 3.25 1.21
CA LEU A 64 6.33 2.44 0.18
C LEU A 64 5.40 3.28 -0.71
N ILE A 65 4.63 4.18 -0.11
CA ILE A 65 3.74 5.10 -0.85
C ILE A 65 4.57 6.12 -1.63
N LYS A 66 5.65 6.65 -1.04
CA LYS A 66 6.51 7.61 -1.72
C LYS A 66 7.27 6.99 -2.89
N ALA A 67 7.70 5.74 -2.75
CA ALA A 67 8.29 4.98 -3.83
C ALA A 67 7.34 4.86 -5.02
N GLU A 68 6.05 4.57 -4.78
CA GLU A 68 5.02 4.56 -5.83
C GLU A 68 4.90 5.94 -6.50
N GLU A 69 4.80 7.01 -5.70
CA GLU A 69 4.69 8.38 -6.20
C GLU A 69 5.89 8.79 -7.07
N LEU A 70 7.09 8.34 -6.72
CA LEU A 70 8.34 8.65 -7.43
C LEU A 70 8.64 7.67 -8.58
N GLY A 71 7.82 6.63 -8.77
CA GLY A 71 8.05 5.59 -9.79
C GLY A 71 9.21 4.64 -9.48
N VAL A 72 9.62 4.56 -8.20
CA VAL A 72 10.60 3.57 -7.73
C VAL A 72 9.88 2.24 -7.54
N THR A 73 10.39 1.17 -8.16
CA THR A 73 9.85 -0.19 -8.08
C THR A 73 10.93 -1.17 -7.63
N SER A 74 10.53 -2.38 -7.24
CA SER A 74 11.49 -3.45 -6.96
C SER A 74 12.45 -3.72 -8.14
N ALA A 75 11.98 -3.51 -9.38
CA ALA A 75 12.74 -3.75 -10.60
C ALA A 75 13.79 -2.67 -10.93
N ASN A 76 13.58 -1.42 -10.50
CA ASN A 76 14.46 -0.29 -10.85
C ASN A 76 15.19 0.35 -9.65
N VAL A 77 14.94 -0.11 -8.42
CA VAL A 77 15.45 0.51 -7.20
C VAL A 77 16.99 0.59 -7.17
N GLU A 78 17.69 -0.44 -7.64
CA GLU A 78 19.16 -0.44 -7.71
C GLU A 78 19.68 0.54 -8.76
N GLU A 79 19.01 0.63 -9.92
CA GLU A 79 19.35 1.60 -10.97
C GLU A 79 19.16 3.04 -10.47
N MET A 80 18.01 3.31 -9.83
CA MET A 80 17.70 4.62 -9.26
C MET A 80 18.57 4.97 -8.05
N THR A 81 19.12 3.97 -7.35
CA THR A 81 20.13 4.20 -6.31
C THR A 81 21.46 4.63 -6.92
N ALA A 82 21.89 3.96 -8.00
CA ALA A 82 23.14 4.28 -8.69
C ALA A 82 23.09 5.65 -9.40
N ASN A 83 21.93 6.01 -9.96
CA ASN A 83 21.73 7.29 -10.67
C ASN A 83 20.40 7.95 -10.26
N PRO A 84 20.32 8.58 -9.07
CA PRO A 84 19.10 9.20 -8.60
C PRO A 84 18.63 10.33 -9.52
N PRO A 85 17.37 10.32 -9.99
CA PRO A 85 16.87 11.35 -10.90
C PRO A 85 16.61 12.70 -10.22
N ASN A 86 16.54 12.74 -8.88
CA ASN A 86 16.38 13.96 -8.08
C ASN A 86 16.78 13.72 -6.61
N PRO A 87 16.95 14.78 -5.79
CA PRO A 87 17.33 14.66 -4.38
C PRO A 87 16.34 13.87 -3.52
N THR A 88 15.05 13.92 -3.83
CA THR A 88 14.03 13.16 -3.07
C THR A 88 14.23 11.66 -3.23
N VAL A 89 14.54 11.19 -4.45
CA VAL A 89 14.88 9.78 -4.69
C VAL A 89 16.21 9.41 -4.02
N ALA A 90 17.22 10.27 -4.11
CA ALA A 90 18.51 10.04 -3.45
C ALA A 90 18.33 9.83 -1.93
N ARG A 91 17.49 10.65 -1.29
CA ARG A 91 17.18 10.54 0.14
C ARG A 91 16.33 9.32 0.48
N LEU A 92 15.29 9.03 -0.29
CA LEU A 92 14.46 7.84 -0.09
C LEU A 92 15.30 6.56 -0.14
N LEU A 93 16.28 6.49 -1.05
CA LEU A 93 17.09 5.29 -1.28
C LEU A 93 18.36 5.22 -0.44
N GLY A 94 18.58 6.19 0.45
CA GLY A 94 19.74 6.23 1.34
C GLY A 94 21.06 6.55 0.64
N VAL A 95 21.01 7.20 -0.53
CA VAL A 95 22.20 7.82 -1.16
C VAL A 95 22.61 9.06 -0.38
N ASP A 96 21.62 9.87 0.01
CA ASP A 96 21.80 10.90 1.02
C ASP A 96 21.56 10.27 2.41
N ALA A 97 22.58 10.33 3.27
CA ALA A 97 22.56 9.74 4.60
C ALA A 97 21.69 10.51 5.62
N GLY A 98 21.28 9.82 6.69
CA GLY A 98 20.68 10.42 7.91
C GLY A 98 19.24 10.04 8.20
N MET A 99 18.48 9.53 7.22
CA MET A 99 17.08 9.12 7.44
C MET A 99 16.98 7.82 8.25
N GLY A 100 17.83 6.85 7.95
CA GLY A 100 17.90 5.60 8.71
C GLY A 100 18.42 5.83 10.12
N GLU A 101 19.47 6.66 10.27
CA GLU A 101 20.06 6.95 11.59
C GLU A 101 19.03 7.52 12.57
N ARG A 102 18.18 8.44 12.10
CA ARG A 102 17.06 9.01 12.89
C ARG A 102 16.04 7.96 13.36
N LEU A 103 15.96 6.82 12.68
CA LEU A 103 15.07 5.69 13.00
C LEU A 103 15.80 4.55 13.73
N GLY A 104 17.09 4.71 14.05
CA GLY A 104 17.92 3.62 14.59
C GLY A 104 18.19 2.50 13.58
N LEU A 105 18.04 2.78 12.29
CA LEU A 105 18.25 1.86 11.16
C LEU A 105 19.46 2.28 10.32
N ARG A 106 19.83 1.42 9.38
CA ARG A 106 20.78 1.74 8.31
C ARG A 106 20.08 2.63 7.28
N ASP A 107 20.75 3.63 6.73
CA ASP A 107 20.14 4.54 5.73
C ASP A 107 19.56 3.82 4.49
N THR A 108 20.02 2.61 4.22
CA THR A 108 19.57 1.77 3.11
C THR A 108 18.25 1.03 3.38
N TRP A 109 17.64 1.21 4.56
CA TRP A 109 16.46 0.45 5.00
C TRP A 109 15.30 0.48 3.99
N ALA A 110 14.99 1.67 3.45
CA ALA A 110 13.88 1.85 2.53
C ALA A 110 14.17 1.22 1.18
N ARG A 111 15.38 1.42 0.64
CA ARG A 111 15.86 0.76 -0.58
C ARG A 111 15.70 -0.75 -0.50
N GLU A 112 16.12 -1.36 0.60
CA GLU A 112 16.07 -2.81 0.79
C GLU A 112 14.64 -3.33 0.92
N MET A 113 13.80 -2.62 1.65
CA MET A 113 12.38 -2.94 1.75
C MET A 113 11.69 -2.86 0.37
N ILE A 114 11.97 -1.83 -0.42
CA ILE A 114 11.40 -1.65 -1.76
C ILE A 114 11.93 -2.72 -2.72
N ALA A 115 13.23 -3.07 -2.64
CA ALA A 115 13.82 -4.14 -3.43
C ALA A 115 13.14 -5.50 -3.20
N GLU A 116 12.82 -5.81 -1.94
CA GLU A 116 12.21 -7.09 -1.58
C GLU A 116 10.69 -7.12 -1.84
N MET A 117 9.98 -6.07 -1.43
CA MET A 117 8.51 -6.09 -1.38
C MET A 117 7.85 -5.39 -2.56
N GLY A 118 8.58 -4.51 -3.25
CA GLY A 118 8.07 -3.50 -4.16
C GLY A 118 7.52 -2.28 -3.43
N ASN A 119 7.10 -1.28 -4.20
CA ASN A 119 6.37 -0.12 -3.68
C ASN A 119 4.92 -0.47 -3.31
N PHE A 120 4.16 0.53 -2.83
CA PHE A 120 2.77 0.32 -2.42
C PHE A 120 1.86 -0.23 -3.54
N ALA A 121 2.01 0.24 -4.78
CA ALA A 121 1.23 -0.28 -5.90
C ALA A 121 1.56 -1.74 -6.21
N GLU A 122 2.84 -2.13 -6.21
CA GLU A 122 3.26 -3.51 -6.47
C GLU A 122 2.72 -4.47 -5.40
N ILE A 123 2.74 -4.03 -4.13
CA ILE A 123 2.16 -4.79 -3.01
C ILE A 123 0.64 -4.89 -3.19
N TYR A 124 -0.04 -3.79 -3.47
CA TYR A 124 -1.49 -3.79 -3.64
C TYR A 124 -1.91 -4.68 -4.83
N ASP A 125 -1.26 -4.53 -5.97
CA ASP A 125 -1.63 -5.23 -7.21
C ASP A 125 -1.50 -6.75 -7.06
N ARG A 126 -0.39 -7.21 -6.49
CA ARG A 126 -0.14 -8.63 -6.24
C ARG A 126 -1.12 -9.27 -5.25
N ASN A 127 -1.58 -8.52 -4.26
CA ASN A 127 -2.38 -9.08 -3.15
C ASN A 127 -3.88 -8.86 -3.30
N LEU A 128 -4.30 -7.74 -3.91
CA LEU A 128 -5.70 -7.30 -3.99
C LEU A 128 -6.10 -6.83 -5.38
N GLY A 129 -5.19 -6.25 -6.16
CA GLY A 129 -5.47 -5.66 -7.46
C GLY A 129 -5.54 -6.66 -8.61
N GLU A 130 -5.17 -6.19 -9.81
CA GLU A 130 -5.27 -6.93 -11.08
C GLU A 130 -4.38 -8.17 -11.10
N GLY A 131 -3.23 -8.10 -10.42
CA GLY A 131 -2.32 -9.23 -10.21
C GLY A 131 -2.85 -10.31 -9.25
N SER A 132 -4.01 -10.12 -8.63
CA SER A 132 -4.60 -11.04 -7.67
C SER A 132 -5.89 -11.71 -8.19
N PRO A 133 -6.33 -12.84 -7.61
CA PRO A 133 -7.63 -13.43 -7.90
C PRO A 133 -8.82 -12.52 -7.56
N TYR A 134 -8.61 -11.44 -6.78
CA TYR A 134 -9.68 -10.58 -6.28
C TYR A 134 -9.99 -9.40 -7.19
N LYS A 135 -9.02 -8.95 -8.01
CA LYS A 135 -9.17 -7.86 -8.99
C LYS A 135 -9.85 -6.60 -8.43
N LEU A 136 -9.51 -6.24 -7.21
CA LEU A 136 -10.11 -5.13 -6.49
C LEU A 136 -9.48 -3.82 -6.94
N ALA A 137 -10.28 -2.95 -7.57
CA ALA A 137 -9.84 -1.61 -7.93
C ALA A 137 -9.31 -0.82 -6.71
N ARG A 138 -8.28 0.01 -6.91
CA ARG A 138 -7.62 0.80 -5.85
C ARG A 138 -8.57 1.71 -5.08
N GLY A 139 -9.51 2.38 -5.77
CA GLY A 139 -10.43 3.34 -5.16
C GLY A 139 -9.71 4.42 -4.36
N LEU A 140 -10.09 4.62 -3.10
CA LEU A 140 -9.43 5.58 -2.20
C LEU A 140 -7.97 5.20 -1.90
N ASN A 141 -7.57 3.94 -2.08
CA ASN A 141 -6.17 3.53 -1.93
C ASN A 141 -5.28 3.98 -3.09
N ASN A 142 -5.76 4.79 -4.04
CA ASN A 142 -4.91 5.47 -5.00
C ASN A 142 -4.09 6.58 -4.34
N LEU A 143 -3.00 6.98 -5.00
CA LEU A 143 -2.30 8.23 -4.69
C LEU A 143 -3.29 9.41 -4.74
N TRP A 144 -3.05 10.42 -3.91
CA TRP A 144 -3.84 11.65 -3.89
C TRP A 144 -3.89 12.34 -5.26
N SER A 145 -2.78 12.32 -6.00
CA SER A 145 -2.66 12.86 -7.36
C SER A 145 -3.49 12.09 -8.39
N ASN A 146 -3.92 10.87 -8.06
CA ASN A 146 -4.74 9.99 -8.88
C ASN A 146 -6.16 9.81 -8.29
N GLY A 147 -6.64 10.79 -7.52
CA GLY A 147 -8.00 10.81 -6.98
C GLY A 147 -8.25 9.91 -5.77
N GLY A 148 -7.20 9.38 -5.14
CA GLY A 148 -7.28 8.66 -3.88
C GLY A 148 -6.93 9.54 -2.67
N VAL A 149 -6.57 8.90 -1.55
CA VAL A 149 -6.23 9.58 -0.29
C VAL A 149 -4.84 9.22 0.23
N LEU A 150 -4.05 8.43 -0.52
CA LEU A 150 -2.68 8.12 -0.12
C LEU A 150 -1.75 9.28 -0.47
N TYR A 151 -1.18 9.88 0.57
CA TYR A 151 -0.11 10.86 0.51
C TYR A 151 0.80 10.65 1.71
N THR A 152 2.01 11.18 1.64
CA THR A 152 3.05 10.95 2.65
C THR A 152 3.48 12.26 3.31
N PRO A 153 3.98 12.21 4.55
CA PRO A 153 4.80 13.30 5.08
C PRO A 153 5.98 13.59 4.15
N ILE A 154 6.49 14.82 4.18
CA ILE A 154 7.67 15.17 3.41
C ILE A 154 8.89 14.46 4.01
N LEU A 155 9.69 13.81 3.16
CA LEU A 155 11.01 13.29 3.52
C LEU A 155 12.02 14.45 3.43
N ASP A 156 12.01 15.36 4.40
CA ASP A 156 12.93 16.52 4.47
C ASP A 156 14.11 16.41 5.46
#